data_AF-A0A945CRP6-F1
#
_entry.id   AF-A0A945CRP6-F1
#
_cell.length_a   1.000
_cell.length_b   1.000
_cell.length_c   1.000
_cell.angle_alpha   90.00
_cell.angle_beta   90.00
_cell.angle_gamma   90.00
#
_symmetry.space_group_name_H-M   'P 1'
#
loop_
_entity.id
_entity.type
_entity.pdbx_description
1 polymer ?
#
loop_
_entity_poly.entity_id
_entity_poly.type
_entity_poly.pdbx_seq_one_letter_code
_entity_poly.pdbx_strand_id
1 'polypeptide(L)'
;MVPIFNLLGRVATSRGLPIENLRLAVVEKDPFFDDLLGVGCTDQRGCFRISFTQKEFNQEWLEKEEKPEIYIVFSICRDQKFAAIDRQEWSDLKFDRDFVDLGLITIDSWVDAEEPSLLKDQESTPGYKNLTRLELNDDLALHCIEEVTPLVEGLTGWPNLLKEIEVRVSDQIEDHIESIGETLGFPEDEPGLGLAGKILARNFLALYDPLDRIIVINREQADKHNLDALKVILGHELVHVGQFREHPELIDDQWRHLREVIQKIETAANLNEITQIFRKSALNGQMSQLEGYAHYIQTSFLQHFYNCATFFHHRSFLQLILTRMLKRFIPEIGTMLEIKKDQYIEGGKTFVDGQEGSLPMKFTLEE
;
A
#
# COMPACT_ATOMS: atom_id res chain seq x y z
N MET A 1 22.06 -5.84 -6.85
CA MET A 1 20.85 -5.13 -7.31
C MET A 1 19.95 -6.11 -8.03
N VAL A 2 18.72 -6.28 -7.53
CA VAL A 2 17.69 -7.16 -8.12
C VAL A 2 17.22 -6.54 -9.44
N PRO A 3 17.15 -7.29 -10.56
CA PRO A 3 16.58 -6.77 -11.80
C PRO A 3 15.11 -6.37 -11.62
N ILE A 4 14.76 -5.18 -12.11
CA ILE A 4 13.40 -4.66 -12.10
C ILE A 4 12.93 -4.49 -13.54
N PHE A 5 11.74 -5.02 -13.81
CA PHE A 5 11.09 -5.01 -15.09
C PHE A 5 9.94 -4.02 -15.02
N ASN A 6 9.91 -3.07 -15.94
CA ASN A 6 8.84 -2.07 -16.03
C ASN A 6 8.07 -2.27 -17.32
N LEU A 7 6.75 -2.32 -17.19
CA LEU A 7 5.81 -2.51 -18.29
C LEU A 7 4.77 -1.38 -18.25
N LEU A 8 4.48 -0.79 -19.40
CA LEU A 8 3.41 0.19 -19.54
C LEU A 8 2.62 -0.04 -20.82
N GLY A 9 1.39 0.45 -20.83
CA GLY A 9 0.54 0.39 -22.01
C GLY A 9 -0.61 1.38 -21.94
N ARG A 10 -1.28 1.58 -23.07
CA ARG A 10 -2.48 2.42 -23.17
C ARG A 10 -3.62 1.65 -23.80
N VAL A 11 -4.74 1.55 -23.11
CA VAL A 11 -5.93 0.84 -23.58
C VAL A 11 -6.93 1.82 -24.17
N ALA A 12 -7.48 1.44 -25.32
CA ALA A 12 -8.51 2.19 -26.02
C ALA A 12 -9.59 1.28 -26.59
N THR A 13 -10.74 1.88 -26.90
CA THR A 13 -11.78 1.24 -27.70
C THR A 13 -11.29 0.97 -29.11
N SER A 14 -12.04 0.18 -29.88
CA SER A 14 -11.82 -0.04 -31.32
C SER A 14 -11.72 1.25 -32.16
N ARG A 15 -12.21 2.40 -31.66
CA ARG A 15 -12.11 3.72 -32.31
C ARG A 15 -10.97 4.60 -31.80
N GLY A 16 -10.13 4.08 -30.90
CA GLY A 16 -8.99 4.80 -30.34
C GLY A 16 -9.35 5.76 -29.19
N LEU A 17 -10.57 5.68 -28.63
CA LEU A 17 -10.92 6.44 -27.42
C LEU A 17 -10.33 5.76 -26.19
N PRO A 18 -9.65 6.49 -25.28
CA PRO A 18 -9.09 5.89 -24.07
C PRO A 18 -10.19 5.29 -23.20
N ILE A 19 -9.93 4.13 -22.59
CA ILE A 19 -10.85 3.51 -21.63
C ILE A 19 -10.32 3.77 -20.23
N GLU A 20 -10.99 4.63 -19.48
CA GLU A 20 -10.70 4.93 -18.07
C GLU A 20 -11.27 3.84 -17.14
N ASN A 21 -10.58 3.59 -16.02
CA ASN A 21 -11.04 2.69 -14.96
C ASN A 21 -11.35 1.27 -15.47
N LEU A 22 -10.68 0.84 -16.54
CA LEU A 22 -10.73 -0.53 -17.02
C LEU A 22 -9.83 -1.38 -16.13
N ARG A 23 -10.40 -2.39 -15.50
CA ARG A 23 -9.62 -3.32 -14.69
C ARG A 23 -8.76 -4.20 -15.58
N LEU A 24 -7.51 -4.37 -15.22
CA LEU A 24 -6.59 -5.33 -15.84
C LEU A 24 -5.89 -6.22 -14.81
N ALA A 25 -5.55 -7.43 -15.21
CA ALA A 25 -4.63 -8.32 -14.50
C ALA A 25 -3.44 -8.61 -15.43
N VAL A 26 -2.23 -8.25 -15.00
CA VAL A 26 -0.97 -8.56 -15.71
C VAL A 26 -0.43 -9.86 -15.16
N VAL A 27 -0.19 -10.81 -16.05
CA VAL A 27 0.06 -12.21 -15.70
C VAL A 27 1.26 -12.72 -16.49
N GLU A 28 2.14 -13.44 -15.80
CA GLU A 28 3.14 -14.29 -16.42
C GLU A 28 2.51 -15.61 -16.85
N LYS A 29 2.85 -16.08 -18.05
CA LYS A 29 2.30 -17.30 -18.60
C LYS A 29 3.24 -18.47 -18.31
N ASP A 30 2.76 -19.40 -17.49
CA ASP A 30 3.53 -20.60 -17.15
C ASP A 30 2.95 -21.86 -17.80
N PRO A 31 3.76 -22.90 -18.04
CA PRO A 31 3.28 -24.17 -18.56
C PRO A 31 2.23 -24.87 -17.68
N PHE A 32 2.23 -24.60 -16.37
CA PHE A 32 1.37 -25.27 -15.40
C PHE A 32 0.48 -24.31 -14.59
N PHE A 33 1.06 -23.24 -14.05
CA PHE A 33 0.37 -22.34 -13.14
C PHE A 33 0.86 -20.91 -13.32
N ASP A 34 0.14 -20.13 -14.13
CA ASP A 34 0.42 -18.72 -14.34
C ASP A 34 0.68 -17.94 -13.04
N ASP A 35 1.55 -16.94 -13.11
CA ASP A 35 1.86 -16.05 -11.99
C ASP A 35 1.26 -14.65 -12.16
N LEU A 36 0.36 -14.26 -11.25
CA LEU A 36 -0.27 -12.94 -11.29
C LEU A 36 0.66 -11.83 -10.81
N LEU A 37 1.28 -11.07 -11.70
CA LEU A 37 2.22 -9.99 -11.35
C LEU A 37 1.53 -8.80 -10.68
N GLY A 38 0.33 -8.44 -11.15
CA GLY A 38 -0.44 -7.35 -10.57
C GLY A 38 -1.81 -7.16 -11.18
N VAL A 39 -2.64 -6.41 -10.48
CA VAL A 39 -3.99 -6.02 -10.79
C VAL A 39 -4.09 -4.51 -10.66
N GLY A 40 -4.72 -3.88 -11.65
CA GLY A 40 -4.85 -2.44 -11.67
C GLY A 40 -6.07 -1.95 -12.43
N CYS A 41 -6.19 -0.63 -12.50
CA CYS A 41 -7.15 0.06 -13.36
C CYS A 41 -6.42 1.10 -14.21
N THR A 42 -6.86 1.27 -15.45
CA THR A 42 -6.36 2.33 -16.33
C THR A 42 -6.71 3.73 -15.81
N ASP A 43 -5.82 4.70 -16.04
CA ASP A 43 -6.06 6.12 -15.75
C ASP A 43 -7.05 6.76 -16.76
N GLN A 44 -7.37 8.04 -16.57
CA GLN A 44 -8.23 8.83 -17.49
C GLN A 44 -7.75 8.88 -18.95
N ARG A 45 -6.49 8.53 -19.23
CA ARG A 45 -5.91 8.45 -20.59
C ARG A 45 -5.86 7.02 -21.11
N GLY A 46 -6.38 6.06 -20.36
CA GLY A 46 -6.32 4.63 -20.64
C GLY A 46 -4.98 4.00 -20.28
N CYS A 47 -4.09 4.71 -19.58
CA CYS A 47 -2.74 4.24 -19.32
C CYS A 47 -2.69 3.35 -18.07
N PHE A 48 -1.84 2.33 -18.12
CA PHE A 48 -1.43 1.54 -16.96
C PHE A 48 0.07 1.35 -16.94
N ARG A 49 0.59 1.05 -15.75
CA ARG A 49 1.98 0.65 -15.55
C ARG A 49 2.10 -0.35 -14.43
N ILE A 50 3.07 -1.22 -14.56
CA ILE A 50 3.48 -2.15 -13.52
C ILE A 50 5.00 -2.27 -13.48
N SER A 51 5.53 -2.32 -12.28
CA SER A 51 6.91 -2.75 -12.02
C SER A 51 6.89 -4.09 -11.29
N PHE A 52 7.82 -4.97 -11.63
CA PHE A 52 7.95 -6.27 -10.96
C PHE A 52 9.39 -6.78 -11.00
N THR A 53 9.72 -7.72 -10.11
CA THR A 53 11.03 -8.37 -10.02
C THR A 53 11.00 -9.76 -10.64
N GLN A 54 12.19 -10.35 -10.85
CA GLN A 54 12.31 -11.73 -11.32
C GLN A 54 11.60 -12.73 -10.40
N LYS A 55 11.57 -12.47 -9.09
CA LYS A 55 10.90 -13.35 -8.13
C LYS A 55 9.38 -13.44 -8.37
N GLU A 56 8.78 -12.37 -8.89
CA GLU A 56 7.33 -12.27 -9.04
C GLU A 56 6.80 -13.13 -10.19
N PHE A 57 7.64 -13.43 -11.19
CA PHE A 57 7.35 -14.31 -12.33
C PHE A 57 8.16 -15.62 -12.28
N ASN A 58 8.79 -15.94 -11.15
CA ASN A 58 9.41 -17.25 -10.89
C ASN A 58 8.95 -17.72 -9.51
N GLN A 59 7.65 -18.01 -9.39
CA GLN A 59 7.05 -18.39 -8.10
C GLN A 59 7.23 -19.86 -7.78
N GLU A 60 7.37 -20.72 -8.78
CA GLU A 60 7.61 -22.14 -8.59
C GLU A 60 9.11 -22.46 -8.47
N TRP A 61 9.44 -23.44 -7.63
CA TRP A 61 10.83 -23.81 -7.28
C TRP A 61 11.70 -24.28 -8.46
N LEU A 62 11.09 -24.59 -9.62
CA LEU A 62 11.78 -25.01 -10.84
C LEU A 62 11.83 -23.94 -11.92
N GLU A 63 11.10 -22.84 -11.76
CA GLU A 63 11.12 -21.72 -12.71
C GLU A 63 12.47 -21.00 -12.60
N LYS A 64 13.07 -20.78 -13.76
CA LYS A 64 14.37 -20.10 -13.94
C LYS A 64 14.31 -19.25 -15.20
N GLU A 65 13.17 -18.62 -15.38
CA GLU A 65 12.89 -17.76 -16.51
C GLU A 65 13.68 -16.48 -16.34
N GLU A 66 14.47 -16.15 -17.35
CA GLU A 66 15.20 -14.89 -17.37
C GLU A 66 14.31 -13.72 -17.81
N LYS A 67 13.19 -14.03 -18.48
CA LYS A 67 12.29 -13.04 -19.06
C LYS A 67 10.85 -13.52 -18.99
N PRO A 68 9.91 -12.62 -18.72
CA PRO A 68 8.50 -12.95 -18.63
C PRO A 68 7.81 -13.07 -19.99
N GLU A 69 6.92 -14.04 -20.16
CA GLU A 69 5.90 -14.18 -21.20
C GLU A 69 4.57 -13.57 -20.72
N ILE A 70 4.39 -12.27 -20.99
CA ILE A 70 3.27 -11.52 -20.42
C ILE A 70 1.97 -11.74 -21.20
N TYR A 71 0.87 -11.92 -20.48
CA TYR A 71 -0.46 -11.64 -20.99
C TYR A 71 -1.26 -10.77 -20.02
N ILE A 72 -2.28 -10.09 -20.55
CA ILE A 72 -3.14 -9.20 -19.78
C ILE A 72 -4.60 -9.61 -19.99
N VAL A 73 -5.34 -9.75 -18.88
CA VAL A 73 -6.79 -9.94 -18.90
C VAL A 73 -7.48 -8.63 -18.54
N PHE A 74 -8.28 -8.11 -19.46
CA PHE A 74 -9.10 -6.93 -19.24
C PHE A 74 -10.48 -7.34 -18.75
N SER A 75 -11.03 -6.62 -17.78
CA SER A 75 -12.27 -6.97 -17.11
C SER A 75 -13.12 -5.75 -16.75
N ILE A 76 -14.44 -5.94 -16.72
CA ILE A 76 -15.40 -4.97 -16.21
C ILE A 76 -16.08 -5.50 -14.94
N CYS A 77 -16.53 -4.59 -14.07
CA CYS A 77 -17.34 -4.95 -12.92
C CYS A 77 -18.82 -5.04 -13.32
N ARG A 78 -19.44 -6.21 -13.19
CA ARG A 78 -20.89 -6.42 -13.30
C ARG A 78 -21.39 -7.15 -12.06
N ASP A 79 -22.46 -6.65 -11.45
CA ASP A 79 -23.06 -7.26 -10.24
C ASP A 79 -22.02 -7.55 -9.13
N GLN A 80 -21.11 -6.60 -8.90
CA GLN A 80 -20.00 -6.71 -7.93
C GLN A 80 -19.00 -7.84 -8.23
N LYS A 81 -18.99 -8.37 -9.45
CA LYS A 81 -18.05 -9.40 -9.92
C LYS A 81 -17.30 -8.88 -11.14
N PHE A 82 -16.01 -9.19 -11.22
CA PHE A 82 -15.20 -8.88 -12.39
C PHE A 82 -15.34 -9.98 -13.44
N ALA A 83 -15.81 -9.61 -14.63
CA ALA A 83 -15.94 -10.48 -15.78
C ALA A 83 -14.93 -10.08 -16.86
N ALA A 84 -14.18 -11.05 -17.38
CA ALA A 84 -13.21 -10.84 -18.44
C ALA A 84 -13.91 -10.45 -19.76
N ILE A 85 -13.33 -9.50 -20.46
CA ILE A 85 -13.86 -8.97 -21.74
C ILE A 85 -12.85 -9.10 -22.89
N ASP A 86 -11.57 -9.22 -22.57
CA ASP A 86 -10.50 -9.41 -23.53
C ASP A 86 -9.25 -10.02 -22.87
N ARG A 87 -8.43 -10.71 -23.67
CA ARG A 87 -7.13 -11.28 -23.26
C ARG A 87 -6.15 -11.09 -24.40
N GLN A 88 -5.03 -10.42 -24.11
CA GLN A 88 -3.96 -10.18 -25.10
C GLN A 88 -2.61 -10.65 -24.54
N GLU A 89 -1.73 -11.14 -25.41
CA GLU A 89 -0.50 -11.86 -25.03
C GLU A 89 0.70 -11.34 -25.83
N TRP A 90 1.86 -11.30 -25.18
CA TRP A 90 3.14 -10.82 -25.71
C TRP A 90 4.28 -11.76 -25.29
N SER A 91 4.74 -12.61 -26.20
CA SER A 91 5.79 -13.61 -25.95
C SER A 91 7.22 -13.12 -26.24
N ASP A 92 7.39 -12.00 -26.96
CA ASP A 92 8.71 -11.55 -27.46
C ASP A 92 9.16 -10.20 -26.88
N LEU A 93 8.78 -9.91 -25.63
CA LEU A 93 9.13 -8.64 -24.98
C LEU A 93 10.64 -8.54 -24.70
N LYS A 94 11.20 -7.36 -24.97
CA LYS A 94 12.63 -7.05 -24.75
C LYS A 94 12.79 -6.01 -23.66
N PHE A 95 13.22 -6.47 -22.49
CA PHE A 95 13.53 -5.62 -21.33
C PHE A 95 14.99 -5.14 -21.36
N ASP A 96 15.42 -4.56 -22.48
CA ASP A 96 16.77 -4.01 -22.68
C ASP A 96 16.86 -2.49 -22.43
N ARG A 97 15.74 -1.88 -22.04
CA ARG A 97 15.57 -0.46 -21.68
C ARG A 97 14.92 -0.35 -20.31
N ASP A 98 14.90 0.87 -19.77
CA ASP A 98 14.27 1.18 -18.47
C ASP A 98 12.80 0.74 -18.39
N PHE A 99 12.08 0.69 -19.51
CA PHE A 99 10.71 0.19 -19.61
C PHE A 99 10.39 -0.42 -20.97
N VAL A 100 9.40 -1.34 -20.97
CA VAL A 100 8.74 -1.88 -22.15
C VAL A 100 7.38 -1.21 -22.32
N ASP A 101 7.16 -0.57 -23.46
CA ASP A 101 5.88 0.04 -23.85
C ASP A 101 5.14 -0.89 -24.81
N LEU A 102 3.98 -1.41 -24.38
CA LEU A 102 3.09 -2.25 -25.18
C LEU A 102 2.35 -1.44 -26.26
N GLY A 103 2.43 -0.11 -26.23
CA GLY A 103 1.79 0.80 -27.15
C GLY A 103 0.29 0.93 -26.89
N LEU A 104 -0.45 1.16 -27.98
CA LEU A 104 -1.92 1.24 -27.95
C LEU A 104 -2.52 -0.17 -28.06
N ILE A 105 -3.24 -0.57 -27.03
CA ILE A 105 -3.97 -1.83 -26.91
C ILE A 105 -5.45 -1.55 -27.20
N THR A 106 -6.01 -2.19 -28.23
CA THR A 106 -7.41 -2.00 -28.60
C THR A 106 -8.27 -3.13 -28.07
N ILE A 107 -9.38 -2.79 -27.39
CA ILE A 107 -10.41 -3.75 -27.01
C ILE A 107 -11.43 -3.81 -28.15
N ASP A 108 -11.26 -4.77 -29.04
CA ASP A 108 -12.05 -4.86 -30.28
C ASP A 108 -13.55 -5.08 -30.03
N SER A 109 -13.88 -5.77 -28.94
CA SER A 109 -15.26 -6.02 -28.51
C SER A 109 -15.96 -4.78 -27.95
N TRP A 110 -15.22 -3.70 -27.68
CA TRP A 110 -15.75 -2.46 -27.11
C TRP A 110 -15.88 -1.39 -28.20
N VAL A 111 -17.13 -1.18 -28.63
CA VAL A 111 -17.52 -0.15 -29.59
C VAL A 111 -18.34 0.92 -28.88
N ASP A 112 -17.73 2.08 -28.63
CA ASP A 112 -18.38 3.24 -27.98
C ASP A 112 -19.09 2.92 -26.65
N ALA A 113 -20.40 3.24 -26.56
CA ALA A 113 -21.27 3.12 -25.39
C ALA A 113 -21.94 1.74 -25.26
N GLU A 114 -21.63 0.81 -26.17
CA GLU A 114 -22.09 -0.57 -26.05
C GLU A 114 -21.15 -1.34 -25.13
N GLU A 115 -21.72 -2.08 -24.19
CA GLU A 115 -20.92 -2.91 -23.29
C GLU A 115 -20.22 -4.04 -24.07
N PRO A 116 -18.95 -4.34 -23.76
CA PRO A 116 -18.19 -5.36 -24.47
C PRO A 116 -18.76 -6.76 -24.24
N SER A 117 -18.47 -7.64 -25.19
CA SER A 117 -18.76 -9.07 -25.06
C SER A 117 -17.89 -9.70 -23.98
N LEU A 118 -18.48 -10.57 -23.16
CA LEU A 118 -17.75 -11.31 -22.13
C LEU A 118 -17.02 -12.51 -22.73
N LEU A 119 -15.78 -12.75 -22.29
CA LEU A 119 -15.07 -13.99 -22.56
C LEU A 119 -15.64 -15.11 -21.69
N LYS A 120 -16.09 -16.19 -22.34
CA LYS A 120 -16.50 -17.41 -21.64
C LYS A 120 -15.26 -18.14 -21.15
N ASP A 121 -15.34 -18.69 -19.93
CA ASP A 121 -14.30 -19.54 -19.33
C ASP A 121 -12.94 -18.85 -19.08
N GLN A 122 -12.88 -17.51 -19.15
CA GLN A 122 -11.70 -16.73 -18.79
C GLN A 122 -11.86 -16.14 -17.39
N GLU A 123 -10.94 -16.48 -16.48
CA GLU A 123 -10.85 -15.83 -15.17
C GLU A 123 -10.37 -14.38 -15.31
N SER A 124 -10.93 -13.47 -14.52
CA SER A 124 -10.55 -12.05 -14.52
C SER A 124 -9.24 -11.78 -13.77
N THR A 125 -8.76 -12.75 -13.00
CA THR A 125 -7.56 -12.65 -12.16
C THR A 125 -6.81 -13.98 -12.13
N PRO A 126 -6.36 -14.50 -13.29
CA PRO A 126 -5.63 -15.77 -13.35
C PRO A 126 -4.35 -15.69 -12.53
N GLY A 127 -3.84 -16.86 -12.10
CA GLY A 127 -2.54 -16.95 -11.43
C GLY A 127 -2.47 -16.35 -10.03
N TYR A 128 -3.62 -16.01 -9.43
CA TYR A 128 -3.65 -15.56 -8.04
C TYR A 128 -3.27 -16.69 -7.09
N LYS A 129 -2.12 -16.55 -6.44
CA LYS A 129 -1.59 -17.46 -5.42
C LYS A 129 -1.24 -16.67 -4.15
N ASN A 130 -1.34 -17.33 -2.99
CA ASN A 130 -0.90 -16.76 -1.72
C ASN A 130 0.54 -17.19 -1.44
N LEU A 131 1.52 -16.40 -1.89
CA LEU A 131 2.94 -16.73 -1.87
C LEU A 131 3.79 -15.50 -1.55
N THR A 132 5.03 -15.73 -1.14
CA THR A 132 6.12 -14.74 -1.13
C THR A 132 6.41 -14.33 -2.58
N ARG A 133 6.20 -13.05 -2.88
CA ARG A 133 6.32 -12.46 -4.22
C ARG A 133 7.64 -11.72 -4.40
N LEU A 134 8.21 -11.16 -3.34
CA LEU A 134 9.47 -10.42 -3.39
C LEU A 134 10.59 -11.18 -2.67
N GLU A 135 11.82 -10.90 -3.06
CA GLU A 135 13.01 -11.18 -2.25
C GLU A 135 13.48 -9.86 -1.62
N LEU A 136 12.71 -9.33 -0.66
CA LEU A 136 12.95 -8.00 -0.11
C LEU A 136 14.24 -7.94 0.72
N ASN A 137 15.11 -7.02 0.34
CA ASN A 137 16.33 -6.67 1.05
C ASN A 137 16.52 -5.16 1.04
N ASP A 138 17.52 -4.67 1.78
CA ASP A 138 17.78 -3.23 1.93
C ASP A 138 18.04 -2.56 0.58
N ASP A 139 18.73 -3.22 -0.37
CA ASP A 139 18.99 -2.68 -1.70
C ASP A 139 17.67 -2.46 -2.48
N LEU A 140 16.76 -3.43 -2.46
CA LEU A 140 15.47 -3.33 -3.15
C LEU A 140 14.58 -2.26 -2.51
N ALA A 141 14.56 -2.22 -1.18
CA ALA A 141 13.84 -1.20 -0.42
C ALA A 141 14.36 0.22 -0.73
N LEU A 142 15.68 0.39 -0.72
CA LEU A 142 16.34 1.65 -1.03
C LEU A 142 16.06 2.08 -2.47
N HIS A 143 16.13 1.16 -3.42
CA HIS A 143 15.76 1.46 -4.81
C HIS A 143 14.30 1.95 -4.92
N CYS A 144 13.36 1.25 -4.27
CA CYS A 144 11.94 1.62 -4.32
C CYS A 144 11.69 2.99 -3.70
N ILE A 145 12.28 3.28 -2.54
CA ILE A 145 12.06 4.55 -1.87
C ILE A 145 12.75 5.71 -2.61
N GLU A 146 13.93 5.50 -3.21
CA GLU A 146 14.58 6.48 -4.07
C GLU A 146 13.73 6.82 -5.31
N GLU A 147 13.07 5.83 -5.92
CA GLU A 147 12.16 6.05 -7.05
C GLU A 147 10.92 6.86 -6.65
N VAL A 148 10.33 6.55 -5.50
CA VAL A 148 9.09 7.17 -5.02
C VAL A 148 9.32 8.57 -4.45
N THR A 149 10.52 8.84 -3.94
CA THR A 149 10.85 10.10 -3.25
C THR A 149 10.52 11.33 -4.08
N PRO A 150 11.00 11.50 -5.33
CA PRO A 150 10.69 12.69 -6.13
C PRO A 150 9.19 12.91 -6.36
N LEU A 151 8.39 11.82 -6.39
CA LEU A 151 6.95 11.92 -6.50
C LEU A 151 6.34 12.48 -5.21
N VAL A 152 6.73 11.98 -4.04
CA VAL A 152 6.24 12.49 -2.75
C VAL A 152 6.69 13.93 -2.52
N GLU A 153 7.94 14.27 -2.85
CA GLU A 153 8.45 15.65 -2.77
C GLU A 153 7.66 16.60 -3.69
N GLY A 154 7.35 16.16 -4.91
CA GLY A 154 6.56 16.94 -5.86
C GLY A 154 5.11 17.14 -5.42
N LEU A 155 4.52 16.13 -4.77
CA LEU A 155 3.15 16.21 -4.24
C LEU A 155 3.08 17.11 -3.01
N THR A 156 3.94 16.88 -2.03
CA THR A 156 3.88 17.58 -0.73
C THR A 156 4.56 18.96 -0.75
N GLY A 157 5.49 19.16 -1.68
CA GLY A 157 6.37 20.33 -1.71
C GLY A 157 7.53 20.26 -0.70
N TRP A 158 7.73 19.13 -0.03
CA TRP A 158 8.79 18.93 0.95
C TRP A 158 10.05 18.38 0.27
N PRO A 159 11.16 19.13 0.20
CA PRO A 159 12.34 18.70 -0.54
C PRO A 159 13.28 17.82 0.29
N ASN A 160 14.10 16.99 -0.34
CA ASN A 160 15.13 16.15 0.28
C ASN A 160 14.62 15.18 1.36
N LEU A 161 13.49 14.51 1.14
CA LEU A 161 12.84 13.65 2.15
C LEU A 161 13.74 12.52 2.64
N LEU A 162 14.63 11.99 1.79
CA LEU A 162 15.58 10.93 2.19
C LEU A 162 16.82 11.42 2.94
N LYS A 163 16.99 12.73 3.12
CA LYS A 163 18.18 13.25 3.80
C LYS A 163 18.17 12.84 5.27
N GLU A 164 19.24 12.16 5.69
CA GLU A 164 19.43 11.70 7.08
C GLU A 164 18.36 10.70 7.55
N ILE A 165 17.74 9.98 6.61
CA ILE A 165 16.80 8.89 6.91
C ILE A 165 17.48 7.55 6.65
N GLU A 166 17.44 6.64 7.62
CA GLU A 166 17.82 5.26 7.42
C GLU A 166 16.61 4.45 6.88
N VAL A 167 16.87 3.48 6.00
CA VAL A 167 15.84 2.57 5.49
C VAL A 167 16.34 1.15 5.71
N ARG A 168 15.55 0.33 6.41
CA ARG A 168 15.96 -1.01 6.84
C ARG A 168 14.84 -2.02 6.69
N VAL A 169 15.16 -3.17 6.14
CA VAL A 169 14.28 -4.34 6.09
C VAL A 169 14.54 -5.21 7.33
N SER A 170 13.48 -5.52 8.07
CA SER A 170 13.55 -6.33 9.29
C SER A 170 12.63 -7.55 9.22
N ASP A 171 13.14 -8.69 9.70
CA ASP A 171 12.34 -9.89 9.97
C ASP A 171 11.69 -9.84 11.37
N GLN A 172 12.08 -8.88 12.20
CA GLN A 172 11.68 -8.76 13.61
C GLN A 172 11.30 -7.31 13.91
N ILE A 173 10.25 -6.81 13.25
CA ILE A 173 9.79 -5.43 13.49
C ILE A 173 9.27 -5.24 14.91
N GLU A 174 8.77 -6.30 15.55
CA GLU A 174 8.44 -6.32 16.98
C GLU A 174 9.57 -5.84 17.89
N ASP A 175 10.82 -6.23 17.64
CA ASP A 175 11.96 -5.85 18.48
C ASP A 175 12.23 -4.35 18.39
N HIS A 176 12.01 -3.75 17.22
CA HIS A 176 12.13 -2.31 17.03
C HIS A 176 10.99 -1.55 17.74
N ILE A 177 9.75 -2.04 17.65
CA ILE A 177 8.62 -1.45 18.37
C ILE A 177 8.79 -1.57 19.89
N GLU A 178 9.37 -2.67 20.37
CA GLU A 178 9.71 -2.85 21.78
C GLU A 178 10.76 -1.83 22.22
N SER A 179 11.81 -1.59 21.42
CA SER A 179 12.82 -0.57 21.69
C SER A 179 12.28 0.87 21.69
N ILE A 180 11.35 1.19 20.78
CA ILE A 180 10.60 2.46 20.84
C ILE A 180 9.84 2.52 22.18
N GLY A 181 9.19 1.44 22.59
CA GLY A 181 8.49 1.35 23.87
C GLY A 181 9.41 1.60 25.07
N GLU A 182 10.57 0.97 25.12
CA GLU A 182 11.56 1.17 26.20
C GLU A 182 12.03 2.63 26.27
N THR A 183 12.31 3.23 25.12
CA THR A 183 12.71 4.65 25.02
C THR A 183 11.64 5.59 25.59
N LEU A 184 10.38 5.17 25.54
CA LEU A 184 9.24 5.90 26.06
C LEU A 184 8.97 5.66 27.54
N GLY A 185 9.79 4.83 28.20
CA GLY A 185 9.68 4.51 29.61
C GLY A 185 8.50 3.59 29.91
N PHE A 186 8.03 2.81 28.93
CA PHE A 186 7.09 1.74 29.19
C PHE A 186 7.79 0.62 29.98
N PRO A 187 7.17 0.07 31.05
CA PRO A 187 7.77 -1.02 31.81
C PRO A 187 7.94 -2.26 30.91
N GLU A 188 9.14 -2.86 30.91
CA GLU A 188 9.44 -4.14 30.23
C GLU A 188 8.46 -5.27 30.65
N ASP A 189 7.87 -5.15 31.84
CA ASP A 189 7.13 -6.22 32.52
C ASP A 189 5.60 -6.13 32.39
N GLU A 190 5.02 -5.16 31.66
CA GLU A 190 3.56 -5.07 31.48
C GLU A 190 3.05 -6.01 30.36
N PRO A 191 2.44 -7.17 30.69
CA PRO A 191 2.16 -8.22 29.70
C PRO A 191 1.10 -7.83 28.65
N GLY A 192 0.28 -6.82 28.96
CA GLY A 192 -0.84 -6.37 28.13
C GLY A 192 -0.41 -5.45 26.98
N LEU A 193 0.47 -4.48 27.24
CA LEU A 193 0.98 -3.57 26.22
C LEU A 193 1.99 -4.25 25.30
N GLY A 194 2.88 -5.10 25.83
CA GLY A 194 3.85 -5.84 25.03
C GLY A 194 3.17 -6.81 24.03
N LEU A 195 2.09 -7.48 24.44
CA LEU A 195 1.33 -8.38 23.56
C LEU A 195 0.54 -7.60 22.49
N ALA A 196 -0.11 -6.49 22.86
CA ALA A 196 -0.82 -5.64 21.91
C ALA A 196 0.14 -4.99 20.90
N GLY A 197 1.30 -4.51 21.36
CA GLY A 197 2.39 -3.99 20.53
C GLY A 197 2.91 -5.02 19.55
N LYS A 198 3.22 -6.25 20.01
CA LYS A 198 3.67 -7.37 19.15
C LYS A 198 2.62 -7.81 18.13
N ILE A 199 1.33 -7.78 18.50
CA ILE A 199 0.23 -8.06 17.56
C ILE A 199 0.11 -6.95 16.51
N LEU A 200 0.25 -5.68 16.90
CA LEU A 200 0.20 -4.56 15.96
C LEU A 200 1.42 -4.55 15.03
N ALA A 201 2.62 -4.79 15.56
CA ALA A 201 3.90 -4.87 14.84
C ALA A 201 3.82 -5.77 13.61
N ARG A 202 3.29 -6.98 13.80
CA ARG A 202 3.19 -8.02 12.77
C ARG A 202 2.27 -7.67 11.60
N ASN A 203 1.47 -6.61 11.71
CA ASN A 203 0.50 -6.24 10.68
C ASN A 203 0.91 -4.98 9.90
N PHE A 204 1.97 -4.28 10.30
CA PHE A 204 2.49 -3.17 9.51
C PHE A 204 3.35 -3.69 8.37
N LEU A 205 3.26 -3.03 7.21
CA LEU A 205 4.13 -3.27 6.08
C LEU A 205 5.44 -2.49 6.22
N ALA A 206 5.34 -1.25 6.66
CA ALA A 206 6.46 -0.41 7.07
C ALA A 206 6.02 0.52 8.20
N LEU A 207 7.00 1.15 8.83
CA LEU A 207 6.82 2.15 9.89
C LEU A 207 7.97 3.14 9.81
N TYR A 208 7.65 4.43 9.77
CA TYR A 208 8.60 5.48 10.09
C TYR A 208 8.69 5.71 11.61
N ASP A 209 9.90 5.60 12.16
CA ASP A 209 10.23 6.03 13.52
C ASP A 209 10.89 7.42 13.49
N PRO A 210 10.23 8.46 14.03
CA PRO A 210 10.76 9.82 14.06
C PRO A 210 11.92 10.01 15.06
N LEU A 211 12.12 9.13 16.05
CA LEU A 211 13.19 9.25 17.03
C LEU A 211 14.54 8.88 16.43
N ASP A 212 14.60 7.69 15.84
CA ASP A 212 15.81 7.17 15.21
C ASP A 212 15.92 7.59 13.73
N ARG A 213 14.88 8.25 13.20
CA ARG A 213 14.78 8.69 11.80
C ARG A 213 14.99 7.54 10.83
N ILE A 214 14.30 6.43 11.09
CA ILE A 214 14.42 5.19 10.33
C ILE A 214 13.05 4.76 9.78
N ILE A 215 13.02 4.30 8.54
CA ILE A 215 11.88 3.56 7.99
C ILE A 215 12.22 2.08 8.10
N VAL A 216 11.46 1.37 8.94
CA VAL A 216 11.60 -0.08 9.12
C VAL A 216 10.50 -0.79 8.33
N ILE A 217 10.91 -1.70 7.45
CA ILE A 217 10.01 -2.47 6.58
C ILE A 217 9.89 -3.88 7.14
N ASN A 218 8.67 -4.34 7.37
CA ASN A 218 8.39 -5.69 7.84
C ASN A 218 8.47 -6.68 6.68
N ARG A 219 9.58 -7.41 6.56
CA ARG A 219 9.79 -8.37 5.47
C ARG A 219 8.66 -9.41 5.41
N GLU A 220 8.24 -9.93 6.55
CA GLU A 220 7.23 -10.99 6.64
C GLU A 220 5.91 -10.59 5.98
N GLN A 221 5.55 -9.30 6.02
CA GLN A 221 4.33 -8.79 5.40
C GLN A 221 4.58 -8.22 4.01
N ALA A 222 5.64 -7.43 3.85
CA ALA A 222 5.93 -6.72 2.61
C ALA A 222 6.23 -7.67 1.44
N ASP A 223 6.88 -8.81 1.70
CA ASP A 223 7.21 -9.80 0.67
C ASP A 223 5.99 -10.40 -0.05
N LYS A 224 4.80 -10.30 0.55
CA LYS A 224 3.58 -10.92 0.03
C LYS A 224 2.83 -10.02 -0.97
N HIS A 225 3.35 -8.83 -1.24
CA HIS A 225 2.76 -7.85 -2.13
C HIS A 225 3.63 -7.67 -3.39
N ASN A 226 3.08 -7.06 -4.44
CA ASN A 226 3.94 -6.73 -5.58
C ASN A 226 4.83 -5.50 -5.31
N LEU A 227 5.82 -5.33 -6.17
CA LEU A 227 6.80 -4.25 -6.07
C LEU A 227 6.13 -2.86 -6.04
N ASP A 228 5.10 -2.63 -6.86
CA ASP A 228 4.37 -1.36 -6.87
C ASP A 228 3.60 -1.09 -5.57
N ALA A 229 3.07 -2.11 -4.90
CA ALA A 229 2.46 -1.95 -3.59
C ALA A 229 3.49 -1.56 -2.52
N LEU A 230 4.70 -2.13 -2.57
CA LEU A 230 5.80 -1.71 -1.70
C LEU A 230 6.16 -0.24 -1.92
N LYS A 231 6.27 0.19 -3.19
CA LYS A 231 6.52 1.60 -3.56
C LYS A 231 5.46 2.55 -2.97
N VAL A 232 4.18 2.19 -3.09
CA VAL A 232 3.07 2.98 -2.52
C VAL A 232 3.19 3.11 -1.00
N ILE A 233 3.52 2.04 -0.29
CA ILE A 233 3.68 2.06 1.18
C ILE A 233 4.90 2.87 1.59
N LEU A 234 6.03 2.73 0.89
CA LEU A 234 7.21 3.55 1.17
C LEU A 234 6.93 5.03 0.92
N GLY A 235 6.11 5.36 -0.08
CA GLY A 235 5.63 6.71 -0.29
C GLY A 235 4.74 7.23 0.84
N HIS A 236 3.92 6.38 1.44
CA HIS A 236 3.15 6.71 2.66
C HIS A 236 4.09 7.05 3.83
N GLU A 237 5.11 6.22 4.09
CA GLU A 237 6.09 6.48 5.15
C GLU A 237 6.90 7.76 4.90
N LEU A 238 7.24 8.07 3.65
CA LEU A 238 7.88 9.34 3.29
C LEU A 238 7.02 10.57 3.60
N VAL A 239 5.68 10.44 3.56
CA VAL A 239 4.81 11.52 4.01
C VAL A 239 4.96 11.73 5.51
N HIS A 240 5.06 10.66 6.31
CA HIS A 240 5.34 10.78 7.74
C HIS A 240 6.72 11.41 8.01
N VAL A 241 7.75 11.03 7.26
CA VAL A 241 9.06 11.71 7.31
C VAL A 241 8.90 13.21 7.13
N GLY A 242 8.17 13.63 6.10
CA GLY A 242 7.93 15.05 5.83
C GLY A 242 7.15 15.75 6.94
N GLN A 243 6.09 15.12 7.47
CA GLN A 243 5.32 15.66 8.59
C GLN A 243 6.20 15.95 9.80
N PHE A 244 6.97 14.97 10.28
CA PHE A 244 7.81 15.14 11.47
C PHE A 244 9.04 16.03 11.24
N ARG A 245 9.50 16.15 10.00
CA ARG A 245 10.63 17.03 9.67
C ARG A 245 10.22 18.50 9.59
N GLU A 246 9.08 18.78 8.95
CA GLU A 246 8.58 20.16 8.82
C GLU A 246 7.87 20.65 10.09
N HIS A 247 7.37 19.71 10.91
CA HIS A 247 6.72 19.97 12.19
C HIS A 247 7.37 19.14 13.31
N PRO A 248 8.62 19.45 13.71
CA PRO A 248 9.33 18.70 14.75
C PRO A 248 8.63 18.73 16.11
N GLU A 249 7.79 19.73 16.37
CA GLU A 249 6.92 19.82 17.55
C GLU A 249 5.96 18.63 17.69
N LEU A 250 5.63 17.95 16.58
CA LEU A 250 4.75 16.79 16.60
C LEU A 250 5.28 15.65 17.44
N ILE A 251 6.61 15.51 17.53
CA ILE A 251 7.26 14.48 18.35
C ILE A 251 6.88 14.72 19.81
N ASP A 252 7.17 15.92 20.33
CA ASP A 252 6.89 16.30 21.71
C ASP A 252 5.38 16.25 22.03
N ASP A 253 4.53 16.68 21.10
CA ASP A 253 3.08 16.66 21.26
C ASP A 253 2.51 15.24 21.27
N GLN A 254 2.97 14.38 20.36
CA GLN A 254 2.56 12.98 20.31
C GLN A 254 2.96 12.28 21.63
N TRP A 255 4.15 12.56 22.15
CA TRP A 255 4.59 12.01 23.42
C TRP A 255 3.80 12.51 24.61
N ARG A 256 3.54 13.81 24.68
CA ARG A 256 2.71 14.40 25.73
C ARG A 256 1.33 13.77 25.74
N HIS A 257 0.67 13.69 24.58
CA HIS A 257 -0.66 13.10 24.47
C HIS A 257 -0.66 11.59 24.73
N LEU A 258 0.38 10.87 24.32
CA LEU A 258 0.51 9.44 24.59
C LEU A 258 0.63 9.17 26.10
N ARG A 259 1.48 9.91 26.83
CA ARG A 259 1.59 9.79 28.29
C ARG A 259 0.27 10.08 29.00
N GLU A 260 -0.46 11.11 28.57
CA GLU A 260 -1.79 11.41 29.11
C GLU A 260 -2.79 10.27 28.87
N VAL A 261 -2.74 9.64 27.69
CA VAL A 261 -3.59 8.49 27.36
C VAL A 261 -3.23 7.29 28.25
N ILE A 262 -1.95 6.98 28.40
CA ILE A 262 -1.47 5.88 29.24
C ILE A 262 -1.90 6.06 30.69
N GLN A 263 -1.66 7.24 31.27
CA GLN A 263 -2.05 7.53 32.65
C GLN A 263 -3.55 7.33 32.88
N LYS A 264 -4.39 7.67 31.89
CA LYS A 264 -5.84 7.44 31.95
C LYS A 264 -6.17 5.95 31.80
N ILE A 265 -5.46 5.23 30.93
CA ILE A 265 -5.62 3.78 30.70
C ILE A 265 -5.28 2.98 31.96
N GLU A 266 -4.24 3.35 32.71
CA GLU A 266 -3.87 2.70 33.98
C GLU A 266 -5.03 2.70 35.00
N THR A 267 -5.91 3.70 34.92
CA THR A 267 -7.07 3.82 35.80
C THR A 267 -8.37 3.24 35.22
N ALA A 268 -8.34 2.75 33.98
CA ALA A 268 -9.53 2.26 33.28
C ALA A 268 -9.96 0.89 33.80
N ALA A 269 -11.26 0.72 34.06
CA ALA A 269 -11.82 -0.51 34.59
C ALA A 269 -12.05 -1.59 33.53
N ASN A 270 -12.13 -1.21 32.24
CA ASN A 270 -12.40 -2.13 31.14
C ASN A 270 -11.98 -1.55 29.77
N LEU A 271 -12.01 -2.40 28.73
CA LEU A 271 -11.59 -2.07 27.37
C LEU A 271 -12.46 -0.98 26.69
N ASN A 272 -13.75 -0.90 27.04
CA ASN A 272 -14.63 0.14 26.50
C ASN A 272 -14.21 1.52 27.02
N GLU A 273 -13.82 1.61 28.28
CA GLU A 273 -13.28 2.82 28.88
C GLU A 273 -11.93 3.21 28.26
N ILE A 274 -11.01 2.26 28.10
CA ILE A 274 -9.74 2.45 27.37
C ILE A 274 -9.99 3.02 25.97
N THR A 275 -10.96 2.46 25.24
CA THR A 275 -11.28 2.93 23.90
C THR A 275 -11.87 4.34 23.92
N GLN A 276 -12.76 4.65 24.87
CA GLN A 276 -13.32 6.00 24.98
C GLN A 276 -12.25 7.03 25.35
N ILE A 277 -11.30 6.67 26.22
CA ILE A 277 -10.14 7.48 26.54
C ILE A 277 -9.36 7.79 25.27
N PHE A 278 -9.05 6.76 24.47
CA PHE A 278 -8.32 6.93 23.22
C PHE A 278 -9.11 7.79 22.23
N ARG A 279 -10.38 7.48 21.95
CA ARG A 279 -11.25 8.24 21.01
C ARG A 279 -11.33 9.73 21.33
N LYS A 280 -11.41 10.07 22.62
CA LYS A 280 -11.55 11.46 23.10
C LYS A 280 -10.20 12.14 23.38
N SER A 281 -9.09 11.44 23.18
CA SER A 281 -7.76 11.99 23.43
C SER A 281 -7.33 12.93 22.31
N ALA A 282 -6.50 13.91 22.67
CA ALA A 282 -5.80 14.73 21.69
C ALA A 282 -4.88 13.89 20.78
N LEU A 283 -4.34 12.77 21.31
CA LEU A 283 -3.57 11.80 20.52
C LEU A 283 -4.38 11.28 19.32
N ASN A 284 -5.65 10.92 19.52
CA ASN A 284 -6.47 10.42 18.43
C ASN A 284 -6.75 11.49 17.36
N GLY A 285 -7.00 12.74 17.77
CA GLY A 285 -7.16 13.85 16.84
C GLY A 285 -5.91 14.09 16.00
N GLN A 286 -4.75 14.16 16.66
CA GLN A 286 -3.45 14.31 16.00
C GLN A 286 -3.14 13.15 15.05
N MET A 287 -3.32 11.90 15.49
CA MET A 287 -3.11 10.71 14.64
C MET A 287 -4.08 10.69 13.45
N SER A 288 -5.33 11.14 13.62
CA SER A 288 -6.29 11.24 12.52
C SER A 288 -5.81 12.20 11.43
N GLN A 289 -5.22 13.34 11.81
CA GLN A 289 -4.66 14.29 10.84
C GLN A 289 -3.41 13.72 10.16
N LEU A 290 -2.49 13.11 10.93
CA LEU A 290 -1.24 12.56 10.39
C LEU A 290 -1.49 11.41 9.41
N GLU A 291 -2.19 10.37 9.86
CA GLU A 291 -2.52 9.18 9.06
C GLU A 291 -3.50 9.53 7.94
N GLY A 292 -4.44 10.45 8.19
CA GLY A 292 -5.39 10.93 7.18
C GLY A 292 -4.68 11.59 6.00
N TYR A 293 -3.69 12.45 6.26
CA TYR A 293 -2.92 13.09 5.19
C TYR A 293 -2.05 12.10 4.41
N ALA A 294 -1.32 11.23 5.12
CA ALA A 294 -0.49 10.21 4.48
C ALA A 294 -1.34 9.27 3.61
N HIS A 295 -2.50 8.85 4.12
CA HIS A 295 -3.44 8.02 3.37
C HIS A 295 -4.10 8.75 2.19
N TYR A 296 -4.38 10.04 2.33
CA TYR A 296 -4.84 10.89 1.23
C TYR A 296 -3.81 10.91 0.09
N ILE A 297 -2.53 11.17 0.39
CA ILE A 297 -1.45 11.12 -0.60
C ILE A 297 -1.33 9.72 -1.22
N GLN A 298 -1.37 8.68 -0.38
CA GLN A 298 -1.30 7.29 -0.81
C GLN A 298 -2.41 6.94 -1.80
N THR A 299 -3.67 7.19 -1.46
CA THR A 299 -4.83 6.74 -2.24
C THR A 299 -5.15 7.65 -3.42
N SER A 300 -5.03 8.97 -3.24
CA SER A 300 -5.44 9.94 -4.27
C SER A 300 -4.35 10.19 -5.32
N PHE A 301 -3.09 9.86 -5.02
CA PHE A 301 -1.98 10.14 -5.94
C PHE A 301 -1.09 8.92 -6.18
N LEU A 302 -0.52 8.33 -5.13
CA LEU A 302 0.46 7.24 -5.31
C LEU A 302 -0.17 6.00 -5.96
N GLN A 303 -1.35 5.57 -5.51
CA GLN A 303 -2.08 4.45 -6.11
C GLN A 303 -2.60 4.75 -7.51
N HIS A 304 -2.76 6.02 -7.89
CA HIS A 304 -3.11 6.39 -9.26
C HIS A 304 -1.89 6.37 -10.18
N PHE A 305 -0.70 6.69 -9.65
CA PHE A 305 0.55 6.60 -10.37
C PHE A 305 1.01 5.14 -10.52
N TYR A 306 1.06 4.40 -9.42
CA TYR A 306 1.32 2.96 -9.37
C TYR A 306 0.01 2.19 -9.48
N ASN A 307 -0.68 2.34 -10.61
CA ASN A 307 -2.05 1.86 -10.77
C ASN A 307 -2.22 0.35 -10.89
N CYS A 308 -1.13 -0.41 -10.88
CA CYS A 308 -1.11 -1.86 -10.68
C CYS A 308 -0.59 -2.30 -9.30
N ALA A 309 -0.44 -1.38 -8.34
CA ALA A 309 -0.11 -1.70 -6.95
C ALA A 309 -1.16 -2.65 -6.36
N THR A 310 -0.73 -3.89 -6.12
CA THR A 310 -1.62 -4.99 -5.72
C THR A 310 -1.26 -5.47 -4.34
N PHE A 311 -2.16 -5.18 -3.41
CA PHE A 311 -2.04 -5.71 -2.06
C PHE A 311 -2.71 -7.10 -2.02
N PHE A 312 -2.03 -8.17 -2.47
CA PHE A 312 -2.63 -9.51 -2.63
C PHE A 312 -3.38 -10.06 -1.40
N HIS A 313 -3.06 -9.61 -0.19
CA HIS A 313 -3.84 -9.88 1.02
C HIS A 313 -5.08 -8.95 1.20
N HIS A 314 -5.67 -8.44 0.11
CA HIS A 314 -6.85 -7.57 0.13
C HIS A 314 -8.17 -8.36 0.20
N ARG A 315 -8.72 -8.51 1.41
CA ARG A 315 -10.13 -8.14 1.59
C ARG A 315 -10.08 -6.91 2.46
N SER A 316 -10.36 -5.73 1.87
CA SER A 316 -10.35 -4.42 2.57
C SER A 316 -9.32 -4.38 3.70
N PHE A 317 -8.05 -4.23 3.36
CA PHE A 317 -6.85 -4.43 4.20
C PHE A 317 -7.06 -4.20 5.71
N LEU A 318 -7.66 -3.08 6.13
CA LEU A 318 -8.07 -2.86 7.52
C LEU A 318 -9.24 -3.75 7.99
N GLN A 319 -10.38 -3.76 7.29
CA GLN A 319 -11.61 -4.45 7.71
C GLN A 319 -11.44 -5.97 7.95
N LEU A 320 -10.56 -6.70 7.26
CA LEU A 320 -10.50 -8.17 7.37
C LEU A 320 -9.37 -8.72 8.25
N ILE A 321 -8.23 -8.03 8.37
CA ILE A 321 -7.23 -8.29 9.44
C ILE A 321 -7.95 -8.24 10.80
N LEU A 322 -8.90 -7.32 10.91
CA LEU A 322 -9.57 -6.94 12.14
C LEU A 322 -10.81 -7.79 12.46
N THR A 323 -11.62 -8.13 11.45
CA THR A 323 -12.91 -8.82 11.68
C THR A 323 -12.80 -10.34 11.85
N ARG A 324 -11.76 -10.99 11.29
CA ARG A 324 -11.63 -12.48 11.33
C ARG A 324 -10.71 -13.03 12.42
N MET A 325 -9.67 -12.31 12.83
CA MET A 325 -8.75 -12.82 13.86
C MET A 325 -9.33 -12.74 15.29
N LEU A 326 -10.19 -11.77 15.58
CA LEU A 326 -10.56 -11.45 16.97
C LEU A 326 -11.87 -12.06 17.44
N LYS A 327 -12.77 -12.43 16.51
CA LYS A 327 -13.99 -13.20 16.83
C LYS A 327 -13.72 -14.58 17.42
N ARG A 328 -12.48 -15.10 17.33
CA ARG A 328 -12.13 -16.44 17.80
C ARG A 328 -11.44 -16.47 19.17
N PHE A 329 -10.90 -15.34 19.64
CA PHE A 329 -10.09 -15.32 20.87
C PHE A 329 -10.50 -14.28 21.92
N ILE A 330 -11.01 -13.09 21.55
CA ILE A 330 -11.52 -12.08 22.52
C ILE A 330 -12.60 -11.18 21.86
N PRO A 331 -13.87 -11.20 22.32
CA PRO A 331 -14.99 -10.55 21.62
C PRO A 331 -14.99 -9.01 21.49
N GLU A 332 -14.16 -8.26 22.22
CA GLU A 332 -14.34 -6.80 22.43
C GLU A 332 -13.27 -5.87 21.81
N ILE A 333 -12.35 -6.37 20.96
CA ILE A 333 -11.29 -5.55 20.32
C ILE A 333 -11.80 -4.71 19.12
N GLY A 334 -13.07 -4.85 18.69
CA GLY A 334 -13.63 -4.10 17.55
C GLY A 334 -13.48 -2.57 17.64
N THR A 335 -13.39 -2.03 18.85
CA THR A 335 -13.49 -0.60 19.12
C THR A 335 -12.20 0.18 18.79
N MET A 336 -11.01 -0.39 18.98
CA MET A 336 -9.71 0.23 18.58
C MET A 336 -9.50 0.23 17.06
N LEU A 337 -10.22 -0.65 16.37
CA LEU A 337 -10.10 -0.95 14.95
C LEU A 337 -10.97 -0.01 14.13
N GLU A 338 -12.16 0.29 14.66
CA GLU A 338 -12.97 1.42 14.24
C GLU A 338 -12.19 2.73 14.37
N ILE A 339 -11.45 2.96 15.46
CA ILE A 339 -10.65 4.20 15.61
C ILE A 339 -9.63 4.36 14.47
N LYS A 340 -8.80 3.34 14.21
CA LYS A 340 -7.82 3.43 13.11
C LYS A 340 -8.51 3.62 11.75
N LYS A 341 -9.63 2.93 11.52
CA LYS A 341 -10.40 3.11 10.30
C LYS A 341 -10.92 4.55 10.16
N ASP A 342 -11.42 5.13 11.24
CA ASP A 342 -11.93 6.50 11.27
C ASP A 342 -10.78 7.49 11.03
N GLN A 343 -9.61 7.28 11.66
CA GLN A 343 -8.39 8.07 11.40
C GLN A 343 -8.02 8.11 9.90
N TYR A 344 -8.02 6.96 9.22
CA TYR A 344 -7.69 6.88 7.79
C TYR A 344 -8.78 7.45 6.89
N ILE A 345 -10.03 7.04 7.09
CA ILE A 345 -11.13 7.34 6.17
C ILE A 345 -11.67 8.75 6.42
N GLU A 346 -11.95 9.10 7.67
CA GLU A 346 -12.49 10.42 7.99
C GLU A 346 -11.40 11.49 7.90
N GLY A 347 -10.20 11.21 8.43
CA GLY A 347 -9.06 12.11 8.31
C GLY A 347 -8.65 12.35 6.85
N GLY A 348 -8.57 11.29 6.03
CA GLY A 348 -8.26 11.42 4.61
C GLY A 348 -9.34 12.17 3.83
N LYS A 349 -10.62 12.00 4.19
CA LYS A 349 -11.73 12.69 3.53
C LYS A 349 -11.64 14.21 3.67
N THR A 350 -11.20 14.73 4.83
CA THR A 350 -11.01 16.18 5.01
C THR A 350 -10.05 16.76 3.97
N PHE A 351 -8.95 16.06 3.67
CA PHE A 351 -7.98 16.51 2.66
C PHE A 351 -8.50 16.36 1.23
N VAL A 352 -9.28 15.31 0.95
CA VAL A 352 -9.95 15.14 -0.34
C VAL A 352 -10.96 16.26 -0.57
N ASP A 353 -11.81 16.55 0.41
CA ASP A 353 -12.86 17.57 0.32
C ASP A 353 -12.27 18.99 0.21
N GLY A 354 -11.07 19.21 0.78
CA GLY A 354 -10.32 20.47 0.69
C GLY A 354 -9.44 20.61 -0.55
N GLN A 355 -9.33 19.59 -1.40
CA GLN A 355 -8.49 19.63 -2.60
C GLN A 355 -9.09 20.54 -3.69
N GLU A 356 -8.30 21.49 -4.18
CA GLU A 356 -8.66 22.32 -5.33
C GLU A 356 -7.81 21.96 -6.56
N GLY A 357 -8.44 21.41 -7.60
CA GLY A 357 -7.77 21.05 -8.85
C GLY A 357 -6.94 19.76 -8.75
N SER A 358 -5.81 19.72 -9.46
CA SER A 358 -4.98 18.51 -9.61
C SER A 358 -3.81 18.41 -8.62
N LEU A 359 -3.59 19.44 -7.80
CA LEU A 359 -2.52 19.44 -6.79
C LEU A 359 -3.10 19.03 -5.44
N PRO A 360 -2.34 18.31 -4.60
CA PRO A 360 -2.82 17.92 -3.30
C PRO A 360 -3.03 19.14 -2.40
N MET A 361 -4.00 19.03 -1.49
CA MET A 361 -4.08 19.93 -0.34
C MET A 361 -2.76 19.87 0.45
N LYS A 362 -2.28 21.00 0.94
CA LYS A 362 -1.07 21.02 1.78
C LYS A 362 -1.40 20.58 3.19
N PHE A 363 -0.49 19.85 3.80
CA PHE A 363 -0.57 19.56 5.23
C PHE A 363 -0.45 20.86 6.04
N THR A 364 -1.38 21.07 6.95
CA THR A 364 -1.36 22.15 7.94
C THR A 364 -1.90 21.59 9.23
N LEU A 365 -1.22 21.84 10.34
CA LEU A 365 -1.79 21.57 11.66
C LEU A 365 -2.90 22.59 11.91
N GLU A 366 -4.10 22.11 12.19
CA GLU A 366 -5.18 22.98 12.68
C GLU A 366 -4.78 23.48 14.08
N GLU A 367 -4.75 24.81 14.27
CA GLU A 367 -4.46 25.46 15.56
C GLU A 367 -5.53 25.20 16.64
#